data_AF-A0A086PGW2-F1
#
_entry.id   AF-A0A086PGW2-F1
#
_cell.length_a   1.000
_cell.length_b   1.000
_cell.length_c   1.000
_cell.angle_alpha   90.00
_cell.angle_beta   90.00
_cell.angle_gamma   90.00
#
_symmetry.space_group_name_H-M   'P 1'
#
loop_
_entity.id
_entity.type
_entity.pdbx_description
1 polymer ?
#
loop_
_entity_poly.entity_id
_entity_poly.type
_entity_poly.pdbx_seq_one_letter_code
_entity_poly.pdbx_strand_id
1 'polypeptide(L)'
;MERCKPKGGYENPAIGLWAVGCTMQLVSALLLLMLASALKEVKDLAGNPAKPEVRLLEVSAFVGLGVSQVVVSLLVAAVVLLGYFVSDWFLVLSAFVGFLVEVVALACSVICGIILTGVATKQAEAIDYVRTAGAVAPVPVPVLDYSAEFGATYQGMIVAFGVLSVASLVPLARAQAMAPNTRAMEAMVFVFCITLCLVVAAVFLLQSEALASDRALGILWVAAAVVALAFVSLQKAFLPRIMSIVLAVVFVLIAIYAVVSTFVCANEFLKQKKLYATASRVLQSQMAAWIQSLSDDDYGTLLRGYRTSDGVYFLIAASISGAVFIFVVAGALAAFRSVCGPSRAEKLMSRESAEEAIEAREAHVREEQVQDP
;
A
#
# COMPACT_ATOMS: atom_id res chain seq x y z
N MET A 1 -20.87 19.51 17.41
CA MET A 1 -19.50 19.89 16.96
C MET A 1 -18.38 19.20 17.74
N GLU A 2 -18.59 18.74 18.98
CA GLU A 2 -17.56 18.01 19.74
C GLU A 2 -17.19 16.60 19.23
N ARG A 3 -18.00 16.01 18.35
CA ARG A 3 -17.78 14.64 17.82
C ARG A 3 -16.90 14.57 16.56
N CYS A 4 -16.37 15.69 16.07
CA CYS A 4 -15.61 15.77 14.81
C CYS A 4 -14.16 16.26 15.00
N LYS A 5 -13.68 16.44 16.23
CA LYS A 5 -12.29 16.80 16.50
C LYS A 5 -11.52 15.55 16.94
N PRO A 6 -10.33 15.27 16.40
CA PRO A 6 -9.41 14.34 17.04
C PRO A 6 -9.13 14.92 18.44
N LYS A 7 -9.44 14.16 19.50
CA LYS A 7 -9.14 14.55 20.89
C LYS A 7 -7.87 13.80 21.31
N GLY A 8 -6.91 14.51 21.89
CA GLY A 8 -5.67 13.92 22.41
C GLY A 8 -5.93 12.91 23.53
N GLY A 9 -5.07 11.90 23.63
CA GLY A 9 -5.08 10.92 24.72
C GLY A 9 -3.70 10.28 24.86
N TYR A 10 -3.25 10.04 26.09
CA TYR A 10 -1.87 9.59 26.41
C TYR A 10 -1.53 8.22 25.80
N GLU A 11 -2.56 7.39 25.50
CA GLU A 11 -2.43 6.08 24.85
C GLU A 11 -3.13 6.02 23.48
N ASN A 12 -3.33 7.16 22.80
CA ASN A 12 -4.07 7.17 21.54
C ASN A 12 -3.29 6.42 20.43
N PRO A 13 -3.81 5.30 19.90
CA PRO A 13 -3.11 4.53 18.87
C PRO A 13 -2.94 5.28 17.54
N ALA A 14 -3.63 6.42 17.36
CA ALA A 14 -3.45 7.30 16.22
C ALA A 14 -2.02 7.83 16.07
N ILE A 15 -1.28 8.03 17.18
CA ILE A 15 0.12 8.48 17.14
C ILE A 15 0.98 7.45 16.39
N GLY A 16 0.77 6.16 16.65
CA GLY A 16 1.47 5.08 15.95
C GLY A 16 1.13 5.02 14.46
N LEU A 17 -0.14 5.25 14.10
CA LEU A 17 -0.55 5.28 12.69
C LEU A 17 0.01 6.49 11.93
N TRP A 18 0.04 7.67 12.55
CA TRP A 18 0.72 8.84 11.98
C TRP A 18 2.19 8.53 11.70
N ALA A 19 2.89 7.93 12.66
CA ALA A 19 4.29 7.57 12.51
C ALA A 19 4.52 6.54 11.38
N VAL A 20 3.70 5.49 11.30
CA VAL A 20 3.79 4.47 10.23
C VAL A 20 3.54 5.12 8.86
N GLY A 21 2.49 5.92 8.72
CA GLY A 21 2.17 6.61 7.46
C GLY A 21 3.27 7.57 7.01
N CYS A 22 3.78 8.39 7.93
CA CYS A 22 4.89 9.31 7.64
C CYS A 22 6.18 8.55 7.28
N THR A 23 6.46 7.43 7.95
CA THR A 23 7.65 6.62 7.64
C THR A 23 7.55 6.00 6.24
N MET A 24 6.39 5.47 5.86
CA MET A 24 6.16 4.96 4.49
C MET A 24 6.38 6.06 3.45
N GLN A 25 5.89 7.28 3.70
CA GLN A 25 6.11 8.43 2.83
C GLN A 25 7.58 8.86 2.76
N LEU A 26 8.29 8.91 3.88
CA LEU A 26 9.71 9.29 3.90
C LEU A 26 10.60 8.26 3.20
N VAL A 27 10.30 6.95 3.34
CA VAL A 27 10.99 5.89 2.59
C VAL A 27 10.69 6.02 1.10
N SER A 28 9.44 6.27 0.72
CA SER A 28 9.04 6.54 -0.67
C SER A 28 9.79 7.74 -1.25
N ALA A 29 9.90 8.83 -0.47
CA ALA A 29 10.63 10.03 -0.86
C ALA A 29 12.12 9.76 -1.05
N LEU A 30 12.74 8.99 -0.16
CA LEU A 30 14.14 8.58 -0.28
C LEU A 30 14.37 7.79 -1.58
N LEU A 31 13.48 6.84 -1.90
CA LEU A 31 13.56 6.08 -3.15
C LEU A 31 13.45 7.00 -4.38
N LEU A 32 12.52 7.97 -4.36
CA LEU A 32 12.38 8.96 -5.43
C LEU A 32 13.66 9.79 -5.60
N LEU A 33 14.29 10.24 -4.52
CA LEU A 33 15.54 11.01 -4.57
C LEU A 33 16.73 10.16 -5.05
N MET A 34 16.78 8.88 -4.67
CA MET A 34 17.78 7.94 -5.19
C MET A 34 17.59 7.69 -6.68
N LEU A 35 16.35 7.49 -7.13
CA LEU A 35 16.01 7.36 -8.56
C LEU A 35 16.39 8.62 -9.34
N ALA A 36 16.16 9.81 -8.78
CA ALA A 36 16.59 11.06 -9.39
C ALA A 36 18.11 11.14 -9.57
N SER A 37 18.88 10.73 -8.54
CA SER A 37 20.34 10.72 -8.59
C SER A 37 20.85 9.75 -9.65
N ALA A 38 20.34 8.52 -9.67
CA ALA A 38 20.72 7.50 -10.64
C ALA A 38 20.35 7.93 -12.08
N LEU A 39 19.17 8.51 -12.27
CA LEU A 39 18.74 8.98 -13.59
C LEU A 39 19.61 10.13 -14.10
N LYS A 40 20.07 11.00 -13.20
CA LYS A 40 20.99 12.08 -13.56
C LYS A 40 22.31 11.53 -14.10
N GLU A 41 22.90 10.54 -13.43
CA GLU A 41 24.15 9.91 -13.89
C GLU A 41 23.99 9.26 -15.27
N VAL A 42 22.90 8.52 -15.49
CA VAL A 42 22.61 7.91 -16.79
C VAL A 42 22.43 8.96 -17.88
N LYS A 43 21.73 10.06 -17.59
CA LYS A 43 21.53 11.16 -18.53
C LYS A 43 22.84 11.89 -18.85
N ASP A 44 23.69 12.14 -17.86
CA ASP A 44 24.98 12.81 -18.06
C ASP A 44 25.93 11.95 -18.93
N LEU A 45 25.83 10.62 -18.83
CA LEU A 45 26.59 9.65 -19.66
C LEU A 45 26.04 9.52 -21.08
N ALA A 46 24.73 9.59 -21.27
CA ALA A 46 24.07 9.43 -22.57
C ALA A 46 24.29 10.62 -23.54
N GLY A 47 24.94 11.70 -23.09
CA GLY A 47 24.96 12.98 -23.81
C GLY A 47 23.61 13.68 -23.66
N ASN A 48 23.31 14.74 -24.42
CA ASN A 48 22.00 15.41 -24.39
C ASN A 48 21.08 14.74 -25.44
N PRO A 49 20.36 13.63 -25.16
CA PRO A 49 19.53 12.99 -26.16
C PRO A 49 18.14 13.63 -26.09
N ALA A 50 17.28 13.29 -27.04
CA ALA A 50 15.91 13.76 -27.09
C ALA A 50 15.12 13.50 -25.78
N LYS A 51 13.95 14.13 -25.66
CA LYS A 51 13.00 13.92 -24.55
C LYS A 51 12.80 12.41 -24.29
N PRO A 52 12.69 11.97 -23.02
CA PRO A 52 12.55 10.56 -22.69
C PRO A 52 11.33 9.95 -23.39
N GLU A 53 11.47 8.76 -23.96
CA GLU A 53 10.33 8.04 -24.57
C GLU A 53 9.32 7.59 -23.50
N VAL A 54 9.79 7.20 -22.32
CA VAL A 54 8.91 6.93 -21.16
C VAL A 54 8.55 8.25 -20.49
N ARG A 55 7.29 8.66 -20.64
CA ARG A 55 6.78 9.92 -20.07
C ARG A 55 6.97 9.98 -18.55
N LEU A 56 7.37 11.15 -18.03
CA LEU A 56 7.60 11.44 -16.60
C LEU A 56 8.81 10.74 -15.97
N LEU A 57 9.60 9.99 -16.75
CA LEU A 57 10.91 9.48 -16.33
C LEU A 57 11.94 10.62 -16.45
N GLU A 58 11.79 11.61 -15.59
CA GLU A 58 12.59 12.84 -15.57
C GLU A 58 13.11 13.13 -14.16
N VAL A 59 14.34 13.65 -14.06
CA VAL A 59 14.97 14.00 -12.78
C VAL A 59 14.11 15.01 -12.00
N SER A 60 13.56 16.02 -12.68
CA SER A 60 12.70 17.04 -12.09
C SER A 60 11.43 16.45 -11.46
N ALA A 61 10.83 15.44 -12.10
CA ALA A 61 9.63 14.77 -11.58
C ALA A 61 9.96 14.01 -10.28
N PHE A 62 11.04 13.22 -10.28
CA PHE A 62 11.46 12.47 -9.09
C PHE A 62 11.89 13.38 -7.93
N VAL A 63 12.68 14.42 -8.20
CA VAL A 63 13.07 15.40 -7.16
C VAL A 63 11.84 16.14 -6.63
N GLY A 64 10.97 16.64 -7.52
CA GLY A 64 9.78 17.41 -7.12
C GLY A 64 8.85 16.60 -6.22
N LEU A 65 8.57 15.34 -6.58
CA LEU A 65 7.74 14.45 -5.78
C LEU A 65 8.42 14.04 -4.47
N GLY A 66 9.71 13.69 -4.51
CA GLY A 66 10.47 13.30 -3.33
C GLY A 66 10.54 14.42 -2.30
N VAL A 67 10.93 15.63 -2.73
CA VAL A 67 10.95 16.81 -1.85
C VAL A 67 9.55 17.13 -1.32
N SER A 68 8.51 17.06 -2.16
CA SER A 68 7.14 17.28 -1.73
C SER A 68 6.73 16.31 -0.61
N GLN A 69 6.99 15.00 -0.77
CA GLN A 69 6.70 13.98 0.25
C GLN A 69 7.46 14.26 1.56
N VAL A 70 8.73 14.64 1.50
CA VAL A 70 9.50 15.02 2.71
C VAL A 70 8.86 16.21 3.41
N VAL A 71 8.60 17.30 2.68
CA VAL A 71 8.08 18.55 3.26
C VAL A 71 6.72 18.32 3.91
N VAL A 72 5.77 17.69 3.20
CA VAL A 72 4.42 17.46 3.75
C VAL A 72 4.44 16.47 4.92
N SER A 73 5.31 15.46 4.90
CA SER A 73 5.46 14.49 6.00
C SER A 73 6.05 15.12 7.26
N LEU A 74 7.06 15.99 7.11
CA LEU A 74 7.61 16.73 8.24
C LEU A 74 6.60 17.74 8.80
N LEU A 75 5.86 18.41 7.92
CA LEU A 75 4.80 19.34 8.32
C LEU A 75 3.70 18.63 9.10
N VAL A 76 3.20 17.48 8.63
CA VAL A 76 2.16 16.73 9.34
C VAL A 76 2.68 16.21 10.67
N ALA A 77 3.92 15.70 10.72
CA ALA A 77 4.53 15.23 11.97
C ALA A 77 4.64 16.37 13.00
N ALA A 78 5.09 17.55 12.59
CA ALA A 78 5.19 18.72 13.46
C ALA A 78 3.81 19.14 14.00
N VAL A 79 2.81 19.25 13.12
CA VAL A 79 1.45 19.64 13.51
C VAL A 79 0.79 18.60 14.42
N VAL A 80 1.02 17.31 14.16
CA VAL A 80 0.53 16.22 15.02
C VAL A 80 1.18 16.27 16.40
N LEU A 81 2.50 16.47 16.49
CA LEU A 81 3.21 16.60 17.77
C LEU A 81 2.71 17.82 18.56
N LEU A 82 2.57 18.98 17.91
CA LEU A 82 1.96 20.16 18.55
C LEU A 82 0.52 19.89 18.98
N GLY A 83 -0.22 19.11 18.20
CA GLY A 83 -1.57 18.64 18.50
C GLY A 83 -1.68 17.88 19.81
N TYR A 84 -0.80 16.89 20.00
CA TYR A 84 -0.84 16.03 21.18
C TYR A 84 -0.17 16.64 22.42
N PHE A 85 0.86 17.48 22.25
CA PHE A 85 1.65 17.99 23.38
C PHE A 85 1.39 19.46 23.75
N VAL A 86 0.83 20.27 22.84
CA VAL A 86 0.66 21.72 23.04
C VAL A 86 -0.82 22.12 23.02
N SER A 87 -1.55 21.79 21.95
CA SER A 87 -2.96 22.15 21.84
C SER A 87 -3.72 21.30 20.82
N ASP A 88 -4.90 20.80 21.22
CA ASP A 88 -5.82 20.05 20.36
C ASP A 88 -6.24 20.82 19.09
N TRP A 89 -6.10 22.15 19.04
CA TRP A 89 -6.37 22.93 17.83
C TRP A 89 -5.45 22.55 16.66
N PHE A 90 -4.20 22.17 16.94
CA PHE A 90 -3.30 21.67 15.90
C PHE A 90 -3.75 20.31 15.35
N LEU A 91 -4.53 19.51 16.10
CA LEU A 91 -5.12 18.28 15.56
C LEU A 91 -6.22 18.56 14.52
N VAL A 92 -6.84 19.74 14.54
CA VAL A 92 -7.74 20.16 13.45
C VAL A 92 -6.93 20.53 12.21
N LEU A 93 -5.80 21.23 12.40
CA LEU A 93 -4.89 21.56 11.32
C LEU A 93 -4.24 20.31 10.69
N SER A 94 -3.98 19.26 11.49
CA SER A 94 -3.42 18.01 10.98
C SER A 94 -4.34 17.28 9.99
N ALA A 95 -5.66 17.51 10.04
CA ALA A 95 -6.57 16.98 9.03
C ALA A 95 -6.34 17.63 7.66
N PHE A 96 -6.15 18.96 7.62
CA PHE A 96 -5.84 19.66 6.38
C PHE A 96 -4.47 19.28 5.83
N VAL A 97 -3.45 19.25 6.69
CA VAL A 97 -2.09 18.85 6.27
C VAL A 97 -2.06 17.37 5.87
N GLY A 98 -2.80 16.51 6.57
CA GLY A 98 -2.96 15.10 6.23
C GLY A 98 -3.55 14.90 4.83
N PHE A 99 -4.57 15.68 4.45
CA PHE A 99 -5.09 15.68 3.09
C PHE A 99 -4.03 16.04 2.04
N LEU A 100 -3.15 17.02 2.33
CA LEU A 100 -2.04 17.35 1.42
C LEU A 100 -1.07 16.18 1.24
N VAL A 101 -0.75 15.45 2.33
CA VAL A 101 0.08 14.24 2.28
C VAL A 101 -0.59 13.18 1.40
N GLU A 102 -1.89 12.96 1.57
CA GLU A 102 -2.65 11.99 0.77
C GLU A 102 -2.67 12.35 -0.72
N VAL A 103 -2.83 13.63 -1.07
CA VAL A 103 -2.79 14.11 -2.46
C VAL A 103 -1.41 13.87 -3.09
N VAL A 104 -0.32 14.17 -2.37
CA VAL A 104 1.03 13.92 -2.87
C VAL A 104 1.28 12.42 -3.04
N ALA A 105 0.83 11.60 -2.09
CA ALA A 105 0.94 10.15 -2.16
C ALA A 105 0.18 9.56 -3.38
N LEU A 106 -1.04 10.03 -3.64
CA LEU A 106 -1.80 9.65 -4.82
C LEU A 106 -1.09 10.07 -6.11
N ALA A 107 -0.59 11.31 -6.18
CA ALA A 107 0.17 11.78 -7.33
C ALA A 107 1.40 10.90 -7.61
N CYS A 108 2.16 10.55 -6.58
CA CYS A 108 3.29 9.62 -6.71
C CYS A 108 2.86 8.25 -7.25
N SER A 109 1.77 7.68 -6.73
CA SER A 109 1.27 6.39 -7.23
C SER A 109 0.81 6.45 -8.69
N VAL A 110 0.15 7.54 -9.11
CA VAL A 110 -0.30 7.70 -10.50
C VAL A 110 0.91 7.80 -11.43
N ILE A 111 1.91 8.59 -11.04
CA ILE A 111 3.15 8.77 -11.82
C ILE A 111 3.94 7.45 -11.90
N CYS A 112 4.02 6.69 -10.80
CA CYS A 112 4.56 5.34 -10.78
C CYS A 112 3.88 4.45 -11.83
N GLY A 113 2.54 4.42 -11.84
CA GLY A 113 1.77 3.62 -12.81
C GLY A 113 2.06 4.01 -14.25
N ILE A 114 2.10 5.31 -14.56
CA ILE A 114 2.43 5.81 -15.90
C ILE A 114 3.82 5.33 -16.35
N ILE A 115 4.82 5.43 -15.48
CA ILE A 115 6.19 5.00 -15.78
C ILE A 115 6.24 3.49 -16.03
N LEU A 116 5.66 2.69 -15.14
CA LEU A 116 5.70 1.22 -15.25
C LEU A 116 4.95 0.71 -16.48
N THR A 117 3.81 1.31 -16.82
CA THR A 117 3.10 1.01 -18.08
C THR A 117 3.97 1.35 -19.30
N GLY A 118 4.65 2.50 -19.29
CA GLY A 118 5.57 2.88 -20.36
C GLY A 118 6.76 1.93 -20.52
N VAL A 119 7.35 1.47 -19.41
CA VAL A 119 8.45 0.50 -19.43
C VAL A 119 7.95 -0.86 -19.94
N ALA A 120 6.83 -1.36 -19.42
CA ALA A 120 6.29 -2.67 -19.78
C ALA A 120 5.86 -2.76 -21.25
N THR A 121 5.32 -1.66 -21.80
CA THR A 121 4.95 -1.57 -23.23
C THR A 121 6.20 -1.61 -24.12
N LYS A 122 7.24 -0.84 -23.79
CA LYS A 122 8.52 -0.85 -24.53
C LYS A 122 9.21 -2.20 -24.50
N GLN A 123 9.25 -2.86 -23.34
CA GLN A 123 9.80 -4.22 -23.23
C GLN A 123 9.02 -5.23 -24.07
N ALA A 124 7.69 -5.09 -24.13
CA ALA A 124 6.87 -5.97 -24.95
C ALA A 124 7.08 -5.76 -26.45
N GLU A 125 7.10 -4.50 -26.90
CA GLU A 125 7.37 -4.15 -28.30
C GLU A 125 8.71 -4.74 -28.78
N ALA A 126 9.74 -4.70 -27.93
CA ALA A 126 11.04 -5.28 -28.25
C ALA A 126 10.99 -6.80 -28.48
N ILE A 127 10.22 -7.53 -27.66
CA ILE A 127 10.10 -8.99 -27.76
C ILE A 127 9.19 -9.38 -28.92
N ASP A 128 8.10 -8.64 -29.14
CA ASP A 128 7.18 -8.83 -30.26
C ASP A 128 7.88 -8.61 -31.61
N TYR A 129 8.78 -7.63 -31.69
CA TYR A 129 9.63 -7.41 -32.86
C TYR A 129 10.51 -8.63 -33.17
N VAL A 130 11.13 -9.24 -32.15
CA VAL A 130 11.95 -10.45 -32.31
C VAL A 130 11.10 -11.65 -32.71
N ARG A 131 9.93 -11.85 -32.08
CA ARG A 131 9.02 -12.96 -32.41
C ARG A 131 8.54 -12.90 -33.85
N THR A 132 8.23 -11.72 -34.35
CA THR A 132 7.71 -11.53 -35.71
C THR A 132 8.82 -11.39 -36.75
N ALA A 133 10.10 -11.44 -36.35
CA ALA A 133 11.27 -11.18 -37.20
C ALA A 133 11.18 -9.83 -37.95
N GLY A 134 10.47 -8.84 -37.38
CA GLY A 134 10.18 -7.57 -38.04
C GLY A 134 9.28 -7.67 -39.29
N ALA A 135 8.63 -8.83 -39.52
CA ALA A 135 7.85 -9.08 -40.74
C ALA A 135 6.44 -8.47 -40.72
N VAL A 136 5.94 -8.04 -39.55
CA VAL A 136 4.60 -7.46 -39.41
C VAL A 136 4.72 -5.93 -39.31
N ALA A 137 4.49 -5.24 -40.43
CA ALA A 137 4.21 -3.81 -40.43
C ALA A 137 2.88 -3.59 -39.69
N PRO A 138 2.91 -3.16 -38.42
CA PRO A 138 3.42 -1.83 -38.10
C PRO A 138 4.41 -1.79 -36.92
N VAL A 139 5.08 -2.89 -36.56
CA VAL A 139 5.97 -2.91 -35.38
C VAL A 139 7.20 -2.03 -35.67
N PRO A 140 7.32 -0.83 -35.07
CA PRO A 140 8.46 0.04 -35.29
C PRO A 140 9.71 -0.65 -34.76
N VAL A 141 10.87 -0.41 -35.38
CA VAL A 141 12.15 -0.85 -34.80
C VAL A 141 12.24 -0.27 -33.38
N PRO A 142 12.37 -1.10 -32.32
CA PRO A 142 12.42 -0.61 -30.96
C PRO A 142 13.65 0.29 -30.81
N VAL A 143 13.43 1.57 -30.51
CA VAL A 143 14.51 2.47 -30.12
C VAL A 143 14.80 2.16 -28.65
N LEU A 144 15.96 1.57 -28.36
CA LEU A 144 16.44 1.48 -26.98
C LEU A 144 16.88 2.87 -26.55
N ASP A 145 15.96 3.60 -25.92
CA ASP A 145 16.23 4.86 -25.22
C ASP A 145 16.65 4.60 -23.77
N TYR A 146 17.48 5.50 -23.20
CA TYR A 146 17.98 5.40 -21.82
C TYR A 146 16.85 5.30 -20.79
N SER A 147 15.66 5.84 -21.11
CA SER A 147 14.49 5.83 -20.23
C SER A 147 13.90 4.43 -20.04
N ALA A 148 13.82 3.62 -21.09
CA ALA A 148 13.31 2.24 -21.02
C ALA A 148 14.29 1.32 -20.27
N GLU A 149 15.58 1.47 -20.54
CA GLU A 149 16.64 0.70 -19.86
C GLU A 149 16.70 1.05 -18.37
N PHE A 150 16.72 2.35 -18.03
CA PHE A 150 16.66 2.81 -16.64
C PHE A 150 15.42 2.27 -15.93
N GLY A 151 14.25 2.37 -16.56
CA GLY A 151 13.00 1.88 -16.00
C GLY A 151 12.99 0.37 -15.73
N ALA A 152 13.64 -0.42 -16.59
CA ALA A 152 13.83 -1.85 -16.39
C ALA A 152 14.82 -2.15 -15.25
N THR A 153 15.96 -1.47 -15.22
CA THR A 153 17.00 -1.66 -14.18
C THR A 153 16.49 -1.31 -12.79
N TYR A 154 15.72 -0.21 -12.67
CA TYR A 154 15.21 0.28 -11.39
C TYR A 154 13.73 -0.03 -11.14
N GLN A 155 13.14 -0.97 -11.88
CA GLN A 155 11.71 -1.29 -11.82
C GLN A 155 11.25 -1.59 -10.38
N GLY A 156 12.07 -2.31 -9.60
CA GLY A 156 11.75 -2.64 -8.20
C GLY A 156 11.64 -1.43 -7.28
N MET A 157 12.53 -0.44 -7.44
CA MET A 157 12.45 0.82 -6.69
C MET A 157 11.23 1.64 -7.13
N ILE A 158 10.91 1.62 -8.43
CA ILE A 158 9.75 2.32 -8.99
C ILE A 158 8.45 1.76 -8.40
N VAL A 159 8.30 0.43 -8.40
CA VAL A 159 7.15 -0.23 -7.76
C VAL A 159 7.09 0.07 -6.26
N ALA A 160 8.23 -0.01 -5.57
CA ALA A 160 8.27 0.19 -4.12
C ALA A 160 7.76 1.57 -3.70
N PHE A 161 8.17 2.66 -4.36
CA PHE A 161 7.68 4.00 -4.00
C PHE A 161 6.19 4.15 -4.31
N GLY A 162 5.70 3.59 -5.42
CA GLY A 162 4.27 3.62 -5.77
C GLY A 162 3.41 2.89 -4.75
N VAL A 163 3.81 1.66 -4.41
CA VAL A 163 3.13 0.82 -3.41
C VAL A 163 3.16 1.46 -2.03
N LEU A 164 4.31 1.97 -1.57
CA LEU A 164 4.41 2.67 -0.28
C LEU A 164 3.53 3.92 -0.25
N SER A 165 3.46 4.66 -1.35
CA SER A 165 2.61 5.85 -1.46
C SER A 165 1.13 5.48 -1.31
N VAL A 166 0.62 4.46 -2.01
CA VAL A 166 -0.77 3.99 -1.85
C VAL A 166 -1.02 3.44 -0.45
N ALA A 167 -0.12 2.57 0.04
CA ALA A 167 -0.28 1.90 1.33
C ALA A 167 -0.37 2.88 2.49
N SER A 168 0.39 3.98 2.43
CA SER A 168 0.39 5.02 3.47
C SER A 168 -0.95 5.73 3.65
N LEU A 169 -1.83 5.74 2.64
CA LEU A 169 -3.14 6.39 2.71
C LEU A 169 -4.00 5.79 3.83
N VAL A 170 -3.88 4.48 4.07
CA VAL A 170 -4.65 3.77 5.10
C VAL A 170 -4.29 4.25 6.51
N PRO A 171 -3.03 4.14 6.98
CA PRO A 171 -2.68 4.62 8.31
C PRO A 171 -2.92 6.12 8.47
N LEU A 172 -2.66 6.95 7.44
CA LEU A 172 -2.91 8.40 7.50
C LEU A 172 -4.39 8.74 7.66
N ALA A 173 -5.26 8.20 6.79
CA ALA A 173 -6.70 8.44 6.87
C ALA A 173 -7.30 7.91 8.18
N ARG A 174 -6.79 6.76 8.68
CA ARG A 174 -7.25 6.18 9.94
C ARG A 174 -6.77 6.97 11.15
N ALA A 175 -5.57 7.53 11.13
CA ALA A 175 -5.07 8.36 12.22
C ALA A 175 -5.93 9.62 12.42
N GLN A 176 -6.46 10.20 11.34
CA GLN A 176 -7.38 11.35 11.39
C GLN A 176 -8.76 11.01 11.98
N ALA A 177 -9.25 9.78 11.75
CA ALA A 177 -10.58 9.33 12.16
C ALA A 177 -10.61 8.66 13.54
N MET A 178 -9.48 8.53 14.24
CA MET A 178 -9.39 7.81 15.51
C MET A 178 -9.76 8.70 16.70
N ALA A 179 -10.75 8.23 17.47
CA ALA A 179 -11.14 8.83 18.74
C ALA A 179 -10.15 8.44 19.86
N PRO A 180 -10.01 9.24 20.94
CA PRO A 180 -9.06 8.99 22.03
C PRO A 180 -9.23 7.64 22.74
N ASN A 181 -10.44 7.08 22.77
CA ASN A 181 -10.73 5.79 23.42
C ASN A 181 -10.67 4.59 22.44
N THR A 182 -9.99 4.74 21.30
CA THR A 182 -9.85 3.67 20.31
C THR A 182 -8.94 2.56 20.84
N ARG A 183 -9.37 1.29 20.73
CA ARG A 183 -8.55 0.16 21.18
C ARG A 183 -7.34 -0.04 20.28
N ALA A 184 -6.19 -0.35 20.87
CA ALA A 184 -4.96 -0.69 20.15
C ALA A 184 -5.18 -1.80 19.09
N MET A 185 -6.00 -2.81 19.37
CA MET A 185 -6.32 -3.89 18.43
C MET A 185 -6.95 -3.39 17.11
N GLU A 186 -7.81 -2.38 17.15
CA GLU A 186 -8.41 -1.84 15.92
C GLU A 186 -7.34 -1.17 15.04
N ALA A 187 -6.39 -0.46 15.66
CA ALA A 187 -5.29 0.18 14.98
C ALA A 187 -4.18 -0.77 14.54
N MET A 188 -3.94 -1.85 15.28
CA MET A 188 -2.81 -2.76 15.03
C MET A 188 -3.17 -3.96 14.16
N VAL A 189 -4.42 -4.45 14.19
CA VAL A 189 -4.82 -5.65 13.45
C VAL A 189 -5.66 -5.29 12.23
N PHE A 190 -6.74 -4.51 12.41
CA PHE A 190 -7.65 -4.20 11.31
C PHE A 190 -7.06 -3.21 10.33
N VAL A 191 -6.45 -2.12 10.82
CA VAL A 191 -5.82 -1.12 9.93
C VAL A 191 -4.65 -1.75 9.17
N PHE A 192 -3.78 -2.51 9.83
CA PHE A 192 -2.67 -3.20 9.15
C PHE A 192 -3.14 -4.23 8.12
N CYS A 193 -4.20 -5.00 8.42
CA CYS A 193 -4.82 -5.90 7.46
C CYS A 193 -5.28 -5.14 6.19
N ILE A 194 -6.01 -4.04 6.37
CA ILE A 194 -6.50 -3.20 5.26
C ILE A 194 -5.32 -2.59 4.48
N THR A 195 -4.27 -2.12 5.18
CA THR A 195 -3.04 -1.61 4.56
C THR A 195 -2.41 -2.68 3.68
N LEU A 196 -2.25 -3.91 4.18
CA LEU A 196 -1.65 -5.01 3.41
C LEU A 196 -2.53 -5.41 2.21
N CYS A 197 -3.86 -5.40 2.34
CA CYS A 197 -4.76 -5.60 1.19
C CYS A 197 -4.50 -4.56 0.09
N LEU A 198 -4.31 -3.29 0.46
CA LEU A 198 -3.98 -2.23 -0.51
C LEU A 198 -2.55 -2.32 -1.05
N VAL A 199 -1.59 -2.80 -0.26
CA VAL A 199 -0.24 -3.11 -0.75
C VAL A 199 -0.31 -4.17 -1.86
N VAL A 200 -1.02 -5.28 -1.63
CA VAL A 200 -1.20 -6.34 -2.64
C VAL A 200 -1.94 -5.80 -3.86
N ALA A 201 -3.02 -5.04 -3.65
CA ALA A 201 -3.76 -4.39 -4.73
C ALA A 201 -2.85 -3.50 -5.59
N ALA A 202 -2.03 -2.67 -4.95
CA ALA A 202 -1.13 -1.75 -5.63
C ALA A 202 -0.10 -2.50 -6.48
N VAL A 203 0.46 -3.61 -5.98
CA VAL A 203 1.38 -4.45 -6.76
C VAL A 203 0.71 -4.94 -8.05
N PHE A 204 -0.52 -5.47 -7.97
CA PHE A 204 -1.25 -5.94 -9.15
C PHE A 204 -1.67 -4.81 -10.11
N LEU A 205 -2.15 -3.69 -9.58
CA LEU A 205 -2.63 -2.58 -10.40
C LEU A 205 -1.49 -1.85 -11.11
N LEU A 206 -0.36 -1.63 -10.43
CA LEU A 206 0.81 -0.96 -10.98
C LEU A 206 1.56 -1.84 -12.00
N GLN A 207 1.39 -3.16 -11.94
CA GLN A 207 1.94 -4.13 -12.91
C GLN A 207 0.86 -4.69 -13.86
N SER A 208 -0.26 -3.98 -14.01
CA SER A 208 -1.47 -4.50 -14.67
C SER A 208 -1.33 -4.86 -16.15
N GLU A 209 -0.26 -4.42 -16.82
CA GLU A 209 0.05 -4.82 -18.20
C GLU A 209 0.65 -6.23 -18.28
N ALA A 210 1.08 -6.84 -17.17
CA ALA A 210 1.63 -8.18 -17.17
C ALA A 210 0.57 -9.23 -17.53
N LEU A 211 -0.61 -9.18 -16.90
CA LEU A 211 -1.68 -10.15 -17.10
C LEU A 211 -3.03 -9.44 -17.22
N ALA A 212 -3.89 -9.85 -18.17
CA ALA A 212 -5.24 -9.30 -18.28
C ALA A 212 -6.07 -9.47 -16.98
N SER A 213 -5.80 -10.53 -16.22
CA SER A 213 -6.42 -10.77 -14.91
C SER A 213 -5.77 -10.03 -13.75
N ASP A 214 -4.58 -9.45 -13.89
CA ASP A 214 -3.94 -8.70 -12.79
C ASP A 214 -4.75 -7.45 -12.42
N ARG A 215 -5.36 -6.79 -13.40
CA ARG A 215 -6.32 -5.70 -13.14
C ARG A 215 -7.50 -6.18 -12.30
N ALA A 216 -8.08 -7.32 -12.66
CA ALA A 216 -9.21 -7.89 -11.94
C ALA A 216 -8.82 -8.29 -10.51
N LEU A 217 -7.67 -8.94 -10.33
CA LEU A 217 -7.15 -9.29 -9.01
C LEU A 217 -6.89 -8.04 -8.16
N GLY A 218 -6.25 -7.02 -8.73
CA GLY A 218 -6.02 -5.74 -8.06
C GLY A 218 -7.32 -5.06 -7.62
N ILE A 219 -8.32 -4.97 -8.50
CA ILE A 219 -9.63 -4.37 -8.19
C ILE A 219 -10.34 -5.16 -7.08
N LEU A 220 -10.29 -6.49 -7.10
CA LEU A 220 -10.87 -7.33 -6.06
C LEU A 220 -10.21 -7.10 -4.70
N TRP A 221 -8.88 -6.93 -4.65
CA TRP A 221 -8.17 -6.56 -3.43
C TRP A 221 -8.58 -5.17 -2.91
N VAL A 222 -8.76 -4.18 -3.79
CA VAL A 222 -9.30 -2.86 -3.39
C VAL A 222 -10.71 -3.00 -2.83
N ALA A 223 -11.58 -3.75 -3.52
CA ALA A 223 -12.95 -3.98 -3.06
C ALA A 223 -12.98 -4.66 -1.68
N ALA A 224 -12.14 -5.68 -1.48
CA ALA A 224 -11.98 -6.36 -0.19
C ALA A 224 -11.56 -5.38 0.93
N ALA A 225 -10.58 -4.50 0.65
CA ALA A 225 -10.12 -3.49 1.60
C ALA A 225 -11.23 -2.50 1.97
N VAL A 226 -11.99 -2.00 0.98
CA VAL A 226 -13.11 -1.06 1.19
C VAL A 226 -14.23 -1.71 1.99
N VAL A 227 -14.60 -2.95 1.66
CA VAL A 227 -15.63 -3.71 2.38
C VAL A 227 -15.20 -3.92 3.84
N ALA A 228 -13.98 -4.38 4.08
CA ALA A 228 -13.45 -4.55 5.44
C ALA A 228 -13.48 -3.23 6.23
N LEU A 229 -13.03 -2.12 5.61
CA LEU A 229 -13.02 -0.80 6.22
C LEU A 229 -14.44 -0.30 6.58
N ALA A 230 -15.41 -0.53 5.70
CA ALA A 230 -16.80 -0.18 5.93
C ALA A 230 -17.37 -0.94 7.13
N PHE A 231 -17.16 -2.26 7.20
CA PHE A 231 -17.65 -3.07 8.33
C PHE A 231 -16.95 -2.75 9.65
N VAL A 232 -15.64 -2.47 9.65
CA VAL A 232 -14.92 -1.98 10.84
C VAL A 232 -15.51 -0.66 11.33
N SER A 233 -15.92 0.22 10.42
CA SER A 233 -16.51 1.52 10.77
C SER A 233 -17.96 1.35 11.27
N LEU A 234 -18.76 0.49 10.62
CA LEU A 234 -20.14 0.19 11.00
C LEU A 234 -20.25 -0.53 12.35
N GLN A 235 -19.26 -1.36 12.72
CA GLN A 235 -19.20 -2.00 14.03
C GLN A 235 -19.30 -1.00 15.19
N LYS A 236 -18.87 0.25 14.99
CA LYS A 236 -18.95 1.32 16.00
C LYS A 236 -20.31 2.01 16.06
N ALA A 237 -21.11 1.94 14.99
CA ALA A 237 -22.32 2.72 14.81
C ALA A 237 -23.62 1.92 14.99
N PHE A 238 -23.63 0.62 14.63
CA PHE A 238 -24.85 -0.19 14.59
C PHE A 238 -24.61 -1.62 15.07
N LEU A 239 -25.43 -2.12 16.00
CA LEU A 239 -25.48 -3.52 16.48
C LEU A 239 -24.09 -4.23 16.54
N PRO A 240 -23.22 -3.85 17.49
CA PRO A 240 -21.79 -4.19 17.47
C PRO A 240 -21.50 -5.69 17.46
N ARG A 241 -22.36 -6.51 18.09
CA ARG A 241 -22.23 -7.98 18.09
C ARG A 241 -22.52 -8.59 16.72
N ILE A 242 -23.61 -8.19 16.06
CA ILE A 242 -23.98 -8.69 14.73
C ILE A 242 -22.94 -8.24 13.71
N MET A 243 -22.56 -6.96 13.74
CA MET A 243 -21.54 -6.43 12.84
C MET A 243 -20.18 -7.10 13.02
N SER A 244 -19.84 -7.52 14.24
CA SER A 244 -18.62 -8.30 14.46
C SER A 244 -18.67 -9.72 13.88
N ILE A 245 -19.83 -10.37 13.87
CA ILE A 245 -20.00 -11.68 13.20
C ILE A 245 -19.84 -11.49 11.69
N VAL A 246 -20.50 -10.48 11.12
CA VAL A 246 -20.39 -10.17 9.68
C VAL A 246 -18.95 -9.82 9.31
N LEU A 247 -18.26 -9.02 10.12
CA LEU A 247 -16.84 -8.69 9.90
C LEU A 247 -15.94 -9.94 9.94
N ALA A 248 -16.21 -10.89 10.84
CA ALA A 248 -15.49 -12.17 10.86
C ALA A 248 -15.69 -12.96 9.57
N VAL A 249 -16.92 -13.00 9.02
CA VAL A 249 -17.21 -13.63 7.71
C VAL A 249 -16.46 -12.92 6.58
N VAL A 250 -16.45 -11.58 6.57
CA VAL A 250 -15.68 -10.80 5.59
C VAL A 250 -14.20 -11.19 5.66
N PHE A 251 -13.61 -11.28 6.86
CA PHE A 251 -12.23 -11.72 7.00
C PHE A 251 -12.02 -13.15 6.50
N VAL A 252 -12.90 -14.10 6.78
CA VAL A 252 -12.78 -15.46 6.23
C VAL A 252 -12.77 -15.45 4.70
N LEU A 253 -13.62 -14.66 4.06
CA LEU A 253 -13.62 -14.52 2.59
C LEU A 253 -12.31 -13.91 2.06
N ILE A 254 -11.78 -12.89 2.74
CA ILE A 254 -10.48 -12.30 2.39
C ILE A 254 -9.35 -13.33 2.58
N ALA A 255 -9.42 -14.18 3.60
CA ALA A 255 -8.43 -15.23 3.83
C ALA A 255 -8.42 -16.26 2.70
N ILE A 256 -9.61 -16.70 2.24
CA ILE A 256 -9.73 -17.60 1.09
C ILE A 256 -9.13 -16.94 -0.15
N TYR A 257 -9.46 -15.67 -0.39
CA TYR A 257 -8.94 -14.92 -1.52
C TYR A 257 -7.41 -14.74 -1.46
N ALA A 258 -6.85 -14.54 -0.27
CA ALA A 258 -5.42 -14.46 -0.03
C ALA A 258 -4.70 -15.76 -0.39
N VAL A 259 -5.26 -16.92 0.01
CA VAL A 259 -4.70 -18.25 -0.31
C VAL A 259 -4.74 -18.50 -1.82
N VAL A 260 -5.87 -18.22 -2.47
CA VAL A 260 -6.00 -18.38 -3.93
C VAL A 260 -5.00 -17.48 -4.66
N SER A 261 -4.90 -16.20 -4.29
CA SER A 261 -3.95 -15.25 -4.88
C SER A 261 -2.51 -15.72 -4.71
N THR A 262 -2.16 -16.25 -3.53
CA THR A 262 -0.83 -16.81 -3.24
C THR A 262 -0.51 -17.96 -4.18
N PHE A 263 -1.43 -18.91 -4.35
CA PHE A 263 -1.22 -20.08 -5.20
C PHE A 263 -1.11 -19.71 -6.68
N VAL A 264 -1.98 -18.82 -7.16
CA VAL A 264 -1.94 -18.33 -8.56
C VAL A 264 -0.60 -17.66 -8.85
N CYS A 265 -0.16 -16.75 -7.98
CA CYS A 265 1.11 -16.04 -8.17
C CYS A 265 2.32 -16.98 -8.06
N ALA A 266 2.33 -17.90 -7.09
CA ALA A 266 3.40 -18.88 -6.96
C ALA A 266 3.51 -19.78 -8.20
N ASN A 267 2.37 -20.19 -8.77
CA ASN A 267 2.35 -20.99 -9.99
C ASN A 267 2.88 -20.22 -11.20
N GLU A 268 2.46 -18.96 -11.40
CA GLU A 268 2.98 -18.11 -12.47
C GLU A 268 4.49 -17.86 -12.33
N PHE A 269 4.97 -17.63 -11.11
CA PHE A 269 6.41 -17.53 -10.82
C PHE A 269 7.17 -18.79 -11.24
N LEU A 270 6.67 -19.98 -10.87
CA LEU A 270 7.31 -21.25 -11.20
C LEU A 270 7.36 -21.50 -12.72
N LYS A 271 6.27 -21.20 -13.43
CA LYS A 271 6.23 -21.29 -14.91
C LYS A 271 7.31 -20.39 -15.54
N GLN A 272 7.41 -19.16 -15.09
CA GLN A 272 8.41 -18.21 -15.58
C GLN A 272 9.84 -18.65 -15.28
N LYS A 273 10.12 -19.13 -14.06
CA LYS A 273 11.47 -19.63 -13.72
C LYS A 273 11.87 -20.86 -14.52
N LYS A 274 10.92 -21.75 -14.82
CA LYS A 274 11.16 -22.89 -15.72
C LYS A 274 11.56 -22.42 -17.12
N LEU A 275 10.86 -21.41 -17.64
CA LEU A 275 11.14 -20.85 -18.96
C LEU A 275 12.49 -20.12 -18.99
N TYR A 276 12.78 -19.31 -17.96
CA TYR A 276 14.06 -18.61 -17.82
C TYR A 276 15.25 -19.57 -17.72
N ALA A 277 15.11 -20.68 -16.99
CA ALA A 277 16.14 -21.72 -16.92
C ALA A 277 16.40 -22.43 -18.26
N THR A 278 15.41 -22.43 -19.15
CA THR A 278 15.57 -22.91 -20.53
C THR A 278 16.31 -21.86 -21.35
N ALA A 279 15.87 -20.60 -21.27
CA ALA A 279 16.49 -19.47 -21.98
C ALA A 279 17.97 -19.29 -21.63
N SER A 280 18.36 -19.48 -20.36
CA SER A 280 19.76 -19.36 -19.93
C SER A 280 20.71 -20.40 -20.53
N ARG A 281 20.17 -21.47 -21.14
CA ARG A 281 20.94 -22.51 -21.83
C ARG A 281 21.03 -22.26 -23.34
N VAL A 282 20.29 -21.29 -23.86
CA VAL A 282 20.31 -20.92 -25.27
C VAL A 282 21.45 -19.92 -25.50
N LEU A 283 22.26 -20.15 -26.54
CA LEU A 283 23.30 -19.21 -26.92
C LEU A 283 22.66 -17.88 -27.38
N GLN A 284 23.28 -16.75 -27.05
CA GLN A 284 22.73 -15.42 -27.40
C GLN A 284 22.50 -15.25 -28.91
N SER A 285 23.33 -15.87 -29.76
CA SER A 285 23.17 -15.88 -31.22
C SER A 285 21.95 -16.68 -31.72
N GLN A 286 21.41 -17.57 -30.89
CA GLN A 286 20.24 -18.42 -31.20
C GLN A 286 18.97 -17.93 -30.49
N MET A 287 19.07 -16.90 -29.65
CA MET A 287 17.95 -16.41 -28.83
C MET A 287 16.74 -15.99 -29.67
N ALA A 288 16.96 -15.31 -30.79
CA ALA A 288 15.88 -14.89 -31.69
C ALA A 288 15.13 -16.10 -32.28
N ALA A 289 15.87 -17.09 -32.79
CA ALA A 289 15.29 -18.32 -33.34
C ALA A 289 14.55 -19.13 -32.26
N TRP A 290 15.08 -19.15 -31.04
CA TRP A 290 14.41 -19.78 -29.91
C TRP A 290 13.08 -19.09 -29.58
N ILE A 291 13.06 -17.76 -29.44
CA ILE A 291 11.82 -16.98 -29.19
C ILE A 291 10.77 -17.23 -30.27
N GLN A 292 11.19 -17.28 -31.54
CA GLN A 292 10.31 -17.56 -32.68
C GLN A 292 9.74 -18.98 -32.66
N SER A 293 10.48 -19.95 -32.09
CA SER A 293 10.05 -21.35 -32.00
C SER A 293 9.08 -21.62 -30.84
N LEU A 294 8.88 -20.67 -29.92
CA LEU A 294 8.01 -20.86 -28.76
C LEU A 294 6.54 -20.98 -29.15
N SER A 295 5.84 -21.87 -28.46
CA SER A 295 4.38 -21.94 -28.48
C SER A 295 3.77 -20.61 -28.02
N ASP A 296 2.52 -20.32 -28.41
CA ASP A 296 1.84 -19.09 -27.98
C ASP A 296 1.74 -18.96 -26.45
N ASP A 297 1.55 -20.07 -25.75
CA ASP A 297 1.47 -20.10 -24.29
C ASP A 297 2.83 -19.83 -23.63
N ASP A 298 3.90 -20.45 -24.13
CA ASP A 298 5.26 -20.23 -23.61
C ASP A 298 5.75 -18.82 -23.93
N TYR A 299 5.43 -18.31 -25.13
CA TYR A 299 5.71 -16.93 -25.49
C TYR A 299 4.95 -15.94 -24.60
N GLY A 300 3.66 -16.18 -24.36
CA GLY A 300 2.88 -15.38 -23.42
C GLY A 300 3.49 -15.38 -22.01
N THR A 301 4.04 -16.51 -21.58
CA THR A 301 4.74 -16.63 -20.30
C THR A 301 6.07 -15.85 -20.29
N LEU A 302 6.82 -15.89 -21.40
CA LEU A 302 8.05 -15.10 -21.59
C LEU A 302 7.77 -13.61 -21.52
N LEU A 303 6.78 -13.15 -22.30
CA LEU A 303 6.38 -11.75 -22.39
C LEU A 303 5.99 -11.19 -21.02
N ARG A 304 5.22 -11.96 -20.24
CA ARG A 304 4.92 -11.65 -18.84
C ARG A 304 6.18 -11.52 -17.99
N GLY A 305 7.15 -12.42 -18.17
CA GLY A 305 8.38 -12.46 -17.37
C GLY A 305 9.18 -11.18 -17.52
N TYR A 306 9.32 -10.69 -18.76
CA TYR A 306 9.98 -9.42 -19.02
C TYR A 306 9.24 -8.24 -18.42
N ARG A 307 7.90 -8.21 -18.50
CA ARG A 307 7.08 -7.18 -17.85
C ARG A 307 7.16 -7.23 -16.33
N THR A 308 7.44 -8.38 -15.72
CA THR A 308 7.43 -8.58 -14.26
C THR A 308 8.81 -8.82 -13.63
N SER A 309 9.89 -8.28 -14.21
CA SER A 309 11.25 -8.44 -13.68
C SER A 309 11.58 -9.91 -13.39
N ASP A 310 11.46 -10.76 -14.41
CA ASP A 310 11.68 -12.21 -14.36
C ASP A 310 10.80 -12.94 -13.33
N GLY A 311 9.58 -12.44 -13.13
CA GLY A 311 8.59 -13.02 -12.24
C GLY A 311 8.73 -12.68 -10.78
N VAL A 312 9.72 -11.88 -10.39
CA VAL A 312 9.95 -11.53 -8.98
C VAL A 312 8.71 -10.86 -8.37
N TYR A 313 7.94 -10.09 -9.14
CA TYR A 313 6.70 -9.50 -8.62
C TYR A 313 5.63 -10.53 -8.25
N PHE A 314 5.54 -11.67 -8.93
CA PHE A 314 4.61 -12.73 -8.53
C PHE A 314 5.03 -13.35 -7.20
N LEU A 315 6.33 -13.51 -6.96
CA LEU A 315 6.82 -13.97 -5.67
C LEU A 315 6.52 -12.94 -4.56
N ILE A 316 6.69 -11.64 -4.84
CA ILE A 316 6.35 -10.56 -3.91
C ILE A 316 4.84 -10.59 -3.61
N ALA A 317 3.99 -10.62 -4.63
CA ALA A 317 2.54 -10.65 -4.49
C ALA A 317 2.06 -11.89 -3.71
N ALA A 318 2.66 -13.06 -3.97
CA ALA A 318 2.41 -14.28 -3.21
C ALA A 318 2.80 -14.12 -1.73
N SER A 319 3.99 -13.57 -1.45
CA SER A 319 4.48 -13.37 -0.09
C SER A 319 3.60 -12.41 0.71
N ILE A 320 3.20 -11.28 0.11
CA ILE A 320 2.35 -10.29 0.76
C ILE A 320 0.93 -10.84 0.92
N SER A 321 0.39 -11.59 -0.06
CA SER A 321 -0.89 -12.28 0.09
C SER A 321 -0.87 -13.28 1.25
N GLY A 322 0.22 -14.04 1.42
CA GLY A 322 0.44 -14.89 2.59
C GLY A 322 0.49 -14.10 3.90
N ALA A 323 1.11 -12.93 3.92
CA ALA A 323 1.11 -12.05 5.08
C ALA A 323 -0.31 -11.52 5.40
N VAL A 324 -1.10 -11.15 4.39
CA VAL A 324 -2.51 -10.76 4.55
C VAL A 324 -3.29 -11.87 5.23
N PHE A 325 -3.13 -13.13 4.80
CA PHE A 325 -3.79 -14.27 5.43
C PHE A 325 -3.56 -14.32 6.95
N ILE A 326 -2.32 -14.12 7.41
CA ILE A 326 -1.98 -14.12 8.84
C ILE A 326 -2.76 -13.03 9.59
N PHE A 327 -2.74 -11.79 9.08
CA PHE A 327 -3.42 -10.66 9.70
C PHE A 327 -4.94 -10.78 9.66
N VAL A 328 -5.49 -11.35 8.59
CA VAL A 328 -6.92 -11.60 8.43
C VAL A 328 -7.40 -12.68 9.39
N VAL A 329 -6.65 -13.77 9.59
CA VAL A 329 -6.97 -14.81 10.59
C VAL A 329 -6.94 -14.22 11.99
N ALA A 330 -5.91 -13.45 12.33
CA ALA A 330 -5.84 -12.72 13.61
C ALA A 330 -7.02 -11.73 13.77
N GLY A 331 -7.40 -11.04 12.69
CA GLY A 331 -8.56 -10.14 12.64
C GLY A 331 -9.89 -10.86 12.86
N ALA A 332 -10.08 -12.04 12.25
CA ALA A 332 -11.27 -12.87 12.43
C ALA A 332 -11.38 -13.36 13.89
N LEU A 333 -10.28 -13.82 14.49
CA LEU A 333 -10.23 -14.23 15.90
C LEU A 333 -10.53 -13.06 16.84
N ALA A 334 -9.98 -11.88 16.56
CA ALA A 334 -10.24 -10.64 17.29
C ALA A 334 -11.73 -10.23 17.22
N ALA A 335 -12.32 -10.29 16.04
CA ALA A 335 -13.75 -10.04 15.84
C ALA A 335 -14.58 -11.05 16.63
N PHE A 336 -14.29 -12.35 16.50
CA PHE A 336 -15.02 -13.41 17.21
C PHE A 336 -14.94 -13.27 18.74
N ARG A 337 -13.76 -12.94 19.29
CA ARG A 337 -13.58 -12.66 20.72
C ARG A 337 -14.46 -11.50 21.19
N SER A 338 -14.73 -10.51 20.33
CA SER A 338 -15.59 -9.38 20.68
C SER A 338 -17.07 -9.75 20.75
N VAL A 339 -17.48 -10.87 20.13
CA VAL A 339 -18.82 -11.45 20.24
C VAL A 339 -19.00 -12.18 21.58
N CYS A 340 -17.98 -12.90 22.03
CA CYS A 340 -18.00 -13.70 23.27
C CYS A 340 -17.64 -12.92 24.55
N GLY A 341 -17.12 -11.70 24.43
CA GLY A 341 -16.77 -10.84 25.57
C GLY A 341 -17.92 -9.96 26.08
N PRO A 342 -17.78 -9.31 27.25
CA PRO A 342 -18.74 -8.32 27.74
C PRO A 342 -18.95 -7.23 26.69
N SER A 343 -20.19 -6.84 26.47
CA SER A 343 -20.54 -5.85 25.45
C SER A 343 -19.87 -4.49 25.71
N ARG A 344 -19.67 -3.71 24.66
CA ARG A 344 -19.09 -2.36 24.74
C ARG A 344 -19.87 -1.45 25.70
N ALA A 345 -21.19 -1.62 25.75
CA ALA A 345 -22.07 -0.92 26.68
C ALA A 345 -21.82 -1.38 28.14
N GLU A 346 -21.67 -2.68 28.39
CA GLU A 346 -21.38 -3.20 29.74
C GLU A 346 -20.03 -2.74 30.29
N LYS A 347 -18.97 -2.68 29.46
CA LYS A 347 -17.65 -2.19 29.91
C LYS A 347 -17.55 -0.69 30.08
N LEU A 348 -18.30 0.10 29.30
CA LEU A 348 -18.35 1.55 29.45
C LEU A 348 -19.21 1.92 30.66
N MET A 349 -20.39 1.30 30.81
CA MET A 349 -21.21 1.48 32.01
C MET A 349 -20.49 1.00 33.27
N SER A 350 -19.75 -0.11 33.24
CA SER A 350 -18.98 -0.55 34.43
C SER A 350 -17.82 0.40 34.78
N ARG A 351 -17.35 1.21 33.82
CA ARG A 351 -16.22 2.12 34.00
C ARG A 351 -16.70 3.51 34.40
N GLU A 352 -17.76 4.02 33.77
CA GLU A 352 -18.47 5.22 34.24
C GLU A 352 -19.02 4.99 35.65
N SER A 353 -19.62 3.83 35.95
CA SER A 353 -20.06 3.51 37.32
C SER A 353 -18.91 3.40 38.31
N ALA A 354 -17.71 3.01 37.86
CA ALA A 354 -16.52 2.93 38.71
C ALA A 354 -15.89 4.32 38.92
N GLU A 355 -15.88 5.17 37.90
CA GLU A 355 -15.40 6.55 37.97
C GLU A 355 -16.37 7.41 38.83
N GLU A 356 -17.69 7.26 38.67
CA GLU A 356 -18.69 7.88 39.55
C GLU A 356 -18.59 7.39 41.00
N ALA A 357 -18.31 6.10 41.22
CA ALA A 357 -18.12 5.56 42.56
C ALA A 357 -16.82 6.07 43.23
N ILE A 358 -15.78 6.36 42.43
CA ILE A 358 -14.53 6.96 42.92
C ILE A 358 -14.76 8.44 43.25
N GLU A 359 -15.39 9.19 42.36
CA GLU A 359 -15.73 10.61 42.61
C GLU A 359 -16.64 10.80 43.82
N ALA A 360 -17.66 9.94 43.98
CA ALA A 360 -18.55 9.97 45.15
C ALA A 360 -17.78 9.68 46.45
N ARG A 361 -16.79 8.79 46.41
CA ARG A 361 -15.96 8.44 47.57
C ARG A 361 -14.98 9.57 47.92
N GLU A 362 -14.41 10.23 46.91
CA GLU A 362 -13.54 11.40 47.11
C GLU A 362 -14.32 12.63 47.60
N ALA A 363 -15.55 12.83 47.15
CA ALA A 363 -16.44 13.87 47.66
C ALA A 363 -16.78 13.64 49.14
N HIS A 364 -17.11 12.41 49.52
CA HIS A 364 -17.42 12.05 50.91
C HIS A 364 -16.23 12.25 51.87
N VAL A 365 -15.01 11.94 51.41
CA VAL A 365 -13.77 12.17 52.19
C VAL A 365 -13.47 13.66 52.35
N ARG A 366 -13.79 14.51 51.36
CA ARG A 366 -13.66 15.96 51.49
C ARG A 366 -14.69 16.56 52.46
N GLU A 367 -15.90 16.02 52.50
CA GLU A 367 -16.94 16.46 53.45
C GLU A 367 -16.58 16.07 54.90
N GLU A 368 -16.02 14.89 55.12
CA GLU A 368 -15.50 14.47 56.44
C GLU A 368 -14.32 15.33 56.91
N GLN A 369 -13.42 15.75 56.01
CA GLN A 369 -12.30 16.63 56.36
C GLN A 369 -12.71 18.09 56.67
N VAL A 370 -13.92 18.51 56.29
CA VAL A 370 -14.46 19.85 56.58
C VAL A 370 -15.26 19.85 57.90
N GLN A 371 -15.63 18.68 58.42
CA GLN A 371 -16.42 18.52 59.65
C GLN A 371 -15.60 18.24 60.93
N ASP A 372 -14.28 18.08 60.85
CA ASP A 372 -13.40 18.04 62.02
C ASP A 372 -12.71 19.42 62.24
N PRO A 373 -13.23 20.27 63.16
CA PRO A 373 -12.53 21.47 63.64
C PRO A 373 -11.37 21.17 64.62
#